data_AF-A0A6C0EKL5-F1
#
_entry.id   AF-A0A6C0EKL5-F1
#
_cell.length_a   1.000
_cell.length_b   1.000
_cell.length_c   1.000
_cell.angle_alpha   90.00
_cell.angle_beta   90.00
_cell.angle_gamma   90.00
#
_symmetry.space_group_name_H-M   'P 1'
#
loop_
_entity.id
_entity.type
_entity.pdbx_description
1 polymer ?
#
loop_
_entity_poly.entity_id
_entity_poly.type
_entity_poly.pdbx_seq_one_letter_code
_entity_poly.pdbx_strand_id
1 'polypeptide(L)'
;MKGYFVALLELLLFFMGSFSIRKTFTQLQTVNKVTYYWIMMTVLTGIWELAFLFNYNEVSALSQELIHDDNHVWTKPGYDLSYILPWNFSPIFYSEYGAWADREYMSHTDDWSRIIEGSHCSQCALLALFAIMYKLWGNHNNYLIALSASMGTQLMNSFLYLFAYFIQERDQQNPNYNNAAFPAGNYLEKRSFMWVNIFWLIMPFFIINYYLISNIKSSKKPGYSLMEDYNEQIKTIPTDLYLL
;
A
#
# COMPACT_ATOMS: atom_id res chain seq x y z
N MET A 1 13.25 7.55 -24.09
CA MET A 1 12.60 8.45 -23.12
C MET A 1 13.35 8.42 -21.80
N LYS A 2 13.12 9.40 -20.91
CA LYS A 2 13.67 9.42 -19.55
C LYS A 2 12.71 8.74 -18.57
N GLY A 3 13.21 8.18 -17.47
CA GLY A 3 12.38 7.40 -16.53
C GLY A 3 11.25 8.21 -15.90
N TYR A 4 11.48 9.49 -15.57
CA TYR A 4 10.41 10.33 -15.00
C TYR A 4 9.22 10.50 -15.96
N PHE A 5 9.44 10.44 -17.28
CA PHE A 5 8.36 10.54 -18.26
C PHE A 5 7.48 9.29 -18.24
N VAL A 6 8.11 8.12 -18.11
CA VAL A 6 7.41 6.84 -17.97
C VAL A 6 6.56 6.84 -16.69
N ALA A 7 7.16 7.22 -15.55
CA ALA A 7 6.46 7.27 -14.27
C ALA A 7 5.25 8.22 -14.29
N LEU A 8 5.42 9.42 -14.86
CA LEU A 8 4.31 10.38 -14.99
C LEU A 8 3.20 9.86 -15.91
N LEU A 9 3.57 9.18 -16.99
CA LEU A 9 2.61 8.61 -17.94
C LEU A 9 1.83 7.44 -17.32
N GLU A 10 2.49 6.53 -16.61
CA GLU A 10 1.83 5.44 -15.90
C GLU A 10 0.87 5.97 -14.84
N LEU A 11 1.31 6.90 -13.98
CA LEU A 11 0.45 7.50 -12.97
C LEU A 11 -0.76 8.20 -13.60
N LEU A 12 -0.56 8.95 -14.69
CA LEU A 12 -1.65 9.60 -15.42
C LEU A 12 -2.67 8.57 -15.93
N LEU A 13 -2.20 7.53 -16.62
CA LEU A 13 -3.05 6.46 -17.16
C LEU A 13 -3.79 5.71 -16.05
N PHE A 14 -3.09 5.41 -14.95
CA PHE A 14 -3.68 4.79 -13.77
C PHE A 14 -4.79 5.66 -13.18
N PHE A 15 -4.56 6.95 -12.93
CA PHE A 15 -5.57 7.84 -12.35
C PHE A 15 -6.75 8.05 -13.30
N MET A 16 -6.51 8.16 -14.62
CA MET A 16 -7.59 8.21 -15.63
C MET A 16 -8.43 6.92 -15.63
N GLY A 17 -7.78 5.76 -15.56
CA GLY A 17 -8.43 4.46 -15.47
C GLY A 17 -9.25 4.31 -14.20
N SER A 18 -8.64 4.60 -13.04
CA SER A 18 -9.28 4.59 -11.73
C SER A 18 -10.49 5.53 -11.67
N PHE A 19 -10.35 6.76 -12.17
CA PHE A 19 -11.46 7.71 -12.27
C PHE A 19 -12.59 7.17 -13.14
N SER A 20 -12.26 6.57 -14.29
CA SER A 20 -13.24 6.00 -15.21
C SER A 20 -13.99 4.82 -14.57
N ILE A 21 -13.28 3.92 -13.89
CA ILE A 21 -13.88 2.81 -13.13
C ILE A 21 -14.87 3.35 -12.09
N ARG A 22 -14.45 4.32 -11.27
CA ARG A 22 -15.33 4.94 -10.26
C ARG A 22 -16.57 5.57 -10.88
N LYS A 23 -16.42 6.25 -12.02
CA LYS A 23 -17.54 6.91 -12.71
C LYS A 23 -18.53 5.90 -13.26
N THR A 24 -18.05 4.76 -13.78
CA THR A 24 -18.89 3.71 -14.37
C THR A 24 -19.72 2.97 -13.32
N PHE A 25 -19.13 2.64 -12.17
CA PHE A 25 -19.81 1.82 -11.14
C PHE A 25 -20.37 2.68 -10.00
N THR A 26 -21.70 2.83 -9.94
CA THR A 26 -22.40 3.62 -8.93
C THR A 26 -22.07 3.19 -7.50
N GLN A 27 -21.84 1.89 -7.27
CA GLN A 27 -21.42 1.34 -5.99
C GLN A 27 -20.10 1.98 -5.51
N LEU A 28 -19.12 2.16 -6.41
CA LEU A 28 -17.82 2.75 -6.09
C LEU A 28 -17.90 4.26 -5.86
N GLN A 29 -18.90 4.94 -6.46
CA GLN A 29 -19.13 6.36 -6.21
C GLN A 29 -19.50 6.65 -4.74
N THR A 30 -20.11 5.67 -4.05
CA THR A 30 -20.48 5.78 -2.62
C THR A 30 -19.30 5.61 -1.66
N VAL A 31 -18.14 5.14 -2.12
CA VAL A 31 -16.92 5.04 -1.29
C VAL A 31 -16.33 6.43 -1.11
N ASN A 32 -15.81 6.75 0.08
CA ASN A 32 -15.08 8.00 0.29
C ASN A 32 -13.99 8.18 -0.79
N LYS A 33 -13.84 9.39 -1.34
CA LYS A 33 -12.91 9.65 -2.46
C LYS A 33 -11.47 9.30 -2.11
N VAL A 34 -11.01 9.71 -0.92
CA VAL A 34 -9.65 9.44 -0.44
C VAL A 34 -9.45 7.94 -0.27
N THR A 35 -10.38 7.26 0.42
CA THR A 35 -10.33 5.80 0.58
C THR A 35 -10.27 5.08 -0.75
N TYR A 36 -11.09 5.48 -1.72
CA TYR A 36 -11.14 4.84 -3.02
C TYR A 36 -9.82 4.94 -3.79
N TYR A 37 -9.25 6.15 -3.91
CA TYR A 37 -7.99 6.29 -4.64
C TYR A 37 -6.84 5.61 -3.89
N TRP A 38 -6.87 5.61 -2.56
CA TRP A 38 -5.88 4.88 -1.76
C TRP A 38 -5.94 3.37 -1.99
N ILE A 39 -7.11 2.73 -1.90
CA ILE A 39 -7.21 1.27 -2.14
C ILE A 39 -6.85 0.90 -3.59
N MET A 40 -7.19 1.75 -4.56
CA MET A 40 -6.77 1.53 -5.95
C MET A 40 -5.24 1.64 -6.09
N MET A 41 -4.61 2.60 -5.41
CA MET A 41 -3.14 2.71 -5.36
C MET A 41 -2.50 1.51 -4.65
N THR A 42 -3.09 1.00 -3.56
CA THR A 42 -2.63 -0.23 -2.90
C THR A 42 -2.64 -1.40 -3.88
N VAL A 43 -3.70 -1.56 -4.68
CA VAL A 43 -3.79 -2.62 -5.69
C VAL A 43 -2.70 -2.46 -6.75
N LEU A 44 -2.47 -1.25 -7.27
CA LEU A 44 -1.39 -1.00 -8.24
C LEU A 44 -0.02 -1.32 -7.65
N THR A 45 0.25 -0.86 -6.43
CA THR A 45 1.54 -1.06 -5.76
C THR A 45 1.79 -2.54 -5.51
N GLY A 46 0.77 -3.31 -5.12
CA GLY A 46 0.89 -4.78 -5.02
C GLY A 46 1.24 -5.46 -6.36
N ILE A 47 0.79 -4.92 -7.50
CA ILE A 47 1.21 -5.43 -8.81
C ILE A 47 2.68 -5.10 -9.08
N TRP A 48 3.13 -3.90 -8.71
CA TRP A 48 4.55 -3.52 -8.79
C TRP A 48 5.41 -4.43 -7.90
N GLU A 49 5.01 -4.65 -6.66
CA GLU A 49 5.71 -5.51 -5.70
C GLU A 49 5.77 -6.97 -6.17
N LEU A 50 4.69 -7.47 -6.75
CA LEU A 50 4.69 -8.80 -7.37
C LEU A 50 5.76 -8.88 -8.48
N ALA A 51 5.81 -7.87 -9.36
CA ALA A 51 6.83 -7.80 -10.39
C ALA A 51 8.26 -7.66 -9.81
N PHE A 52 8.43 -6.93 -8.71
CA PHE A 52 9.70 -6.82 -8.00
C PHE A 52 10.17 -8.17 -7.46
N LEU A 53 9.28 -8.93 -6.80
CA LEU A 53 9.62 -10.25 -6.25
C LEU A 53 10.08 -11.22 -7.34
N PHE A 54 9.44 -11.19 -8.52
CA PHE A 54 9.86 -12.04 -9.65
C PHE A 54 11.16 -11.58 -10.31
N ASN A 55 11.45 -10.27 -10.29
CA ASN A 55 12.62 -9.69 -10.97
C ASN A 55 13.68 -9.17 -9.99
N TYR A 56 13.72 -9.71 -8.77
CA TYR A 56 14.59 -9.23 -7.69
C TYR A 56 16.08 -9.18 -8.08
N ASN A 57 16.56 -10.17 -8.84
CA ASN A 57 17.95 -10.20 -9.29
C ASN A 57 18.28 -9.07 -10.27
N GLU A 58 17.34 -8.71 -11.14
CA GLU A 58 17.48 -7.57 -12.05
C GLU A 58 17.50 -6.26 -11.26
N VAL A 59 16.63 -6.12 -10.26
CA VAL A 59 16.57 -4.96 -9.37
C VAL A 59 17.91 -4.74 -8.65
N SER A 60 18.46 -5.81 -8.07
CA SER A 60 19.75 -5.75 -7.38
C SER A 60 20.89 -5.35 -8.33
N ALA A 61 20.97 -5.99 -9.51
CA ALA A 61 22.01 -5.69 -10.49
C ALA A 61 21.94 -4.24 -10.99
N LEU A 62 20.75 -3.75 -11.33
CA LEU A 62 20.55 -2.38 -11.79
C LEU A 62 20.79 -1.37 -10.67
N SER A 63 20.44 -1.65 -9.41
CA SER A 63 20.77 -0.79 -8.27
C SER A 63 22.29 -0.59 -8.14
N GLN A 64 23.06 -1.67 -8.28
CA GLN A 64 24.52 -1.61 -8.22
C GLN A 64 25.12 -0.82 -9.39
N GLU A 65 24.58 -0.97 -10.60
CA GLU A 65 24.96 -0.16 -11.77
C GLU A 65 24.72 1.34 -11.49
N LEU A 66 23.55 1.71 -10.97
CA LEU A 66 23.22 3.11 -10.67
C LEU A 66 24.18 3.73 -9.65
N ILE A 67 24.56 2.98 -8.62
CA ILE A 67 25.54 3.43 -7.63
C ILE A 67 26.92 3.58 -8.27
N HIS A 68 27.36 2.60 -9.06
CA HIS A 68 28.67 2.63 -9.71
C HIS A 68 28.80 3.81 -10.68
N ASP A 69 27.76 4.07 -11.46
CA ASP A 69 27.74 5.12 -12.48
C ASP A 69 27.29 6.50 -11.94
N ASP A 70 26.97 6.59 -10.65
CA ASP A 70 26.40 7.79 -9.99
C ASP A 70 25.23 8.39 -10.79
N ASN A 71 24.24 7.54 -11.10
CA ASN A 71 23.16 7.88 -12.03
C ASN A 71 21.78 7.51 -11.47
N HIS A 72 20.74 8.15 -12.01
CA HIS A 72 19.35 7.93 -11.64
C HIS A 72 18.55 7.36 -12.80
N VAL A 73 17.65 6.41 -12.52
CA VAL A 73 16.71 5.88 -13.54
C VAL A 73 15.83 6.99 -14.08
N TRP A 74 15.55 8.01 -13.27
CA TRP A 74 14.66 9.11 -13.66
C TRP A 74 15.26 9.97 -14.76
N THR A 75 16.57 10.20 -14.74
CA THR A 75 17.25 11.15 -15.64
C THR A 75 17.97 10.48 -16.79
N LYS A 76 18.36 9.20 -16.64
CA LYS A 76 19.05 8.47 -17.72
C LYS A 76 18.12 8.21 -18.91
N PRO A 77 18.62 8.36 -20.16
CA PRO A 77 17.87 7.97 -21.34
C PRO A 77 17.89 6.44 -21.50
N GLY A 78 16.96 5.90 -22.29
CA GLY A 78 16.99 4.48 -22.68
C GLY A 78 15.64 3.77 -22.63
N TYR A 79 14.62 4.41 -22.04
CA TYR A 79 13.31 3.78 -21.84
C TYR A 79 12.38 3.98 -23.04
N ASP A 80 11.61 2.97 -23.39
CA ASP A 80 10.52 3.03 -24.36
C ASP A 80 9.14 2.90 -23.67
N LEU A 81 8.05 2.85 -24.45
CA LEU A 81 6.68 2.81 -23.90
C LEU A 81 6.35 1.49 -23.20
N SER A 82 7.12 0.42 -23.42
CA SER A 82 6.92 -0.85 -22.74
C SER A 82 7.20 -0.75 -21.24
N TYR A 83 7.98 0.25 -20.80
CA TYR A 83 8.27 0.52 -19.39
C TYR A 83 7.08 1.09 -18.62
N ILE A 84 5.93 1.33 -19.25
CA ILE A 84 4.67 1.63 -18.56
C ILE A 84 4.08 0.35 -17.92
N LEU A 85 4.45 -0.83 -18.42
CA LEU A 85 3.94 -2.09 -17.89
C LEU A 85 4.67 -2.44 -16.59
N PRO A 86 3.96 -2.97 -15.57
CA PRO A 86 4.54 -3.29 -14.26
C PRO A 86 5.80 -4.16 -14.31
N TRP A 87 5.88 -5.10 -15.25
CA TRP A 87 7.04 -6.00 -15.41
C TRP A 87 8.32 -5.28 -15.79
N ASN A 88 8.23 -4.11 -16.41
CA ASN A 88 9.37 -3.29 -16.82
C ASN A 88 9.52 -2.05 -15.93
N PHE A 89 8.39 -1.47 -15.46
CA PHE A 89 8.40 -0.33 -14.56
C PHE A 89 8.94 -0.68 -13.16
N SER A 90 8.45 -1.78 -12.58
CA SER A 90 8.78 -2.16 -11.22
C SER A 90 10.29 -2.35 -11.03
N PRO A 91 11.01 -3.09 -11.90
CA PRO A 91 12.46 -3.22 -11.78
C PRO A 91 13.19 -1.88 -11.71
N ILE A 92 12.86 -0.92 -12.59
CA ILE A 92 13.54 0.38 -12.58
C ILE A 92 13.20 1.21 -11.35
N PHE A 93 11.94 1.17 -10.90
CA PHE A 93 11.48 1.88 -9.71
C PHE A 93 12.18 1.36 -8.44
N TYR A 94 12.17 0.05 -8.24
CA TYR A 94 12.80 -0.55 -7.07
C TYR A 94 14.33 -0.53 -7.14
N SER A 95 14.92 -0.43 -8.34
CA SER A 95 16.37 -0.25 -8.46
C SER A 95 16.83 1.14 -8.04
N GLU A 96 16.07 2.17 -8.40
CA GLU A 96 16.30 3.52 -7.88
C GLU A 96 16.14 3.53 -6.35
N TYR A 97 15.11 2.85 -5.85
CA TYR A 97 14.88 2.74 -4.43
C TYR A 97 16.05 2.06 -3.71
N GLY A 98 16.51 0.93 -4.26
CA GLY A 98 17.68 0.16 -3.85
C GLY A 98 18.98 0.96 -3.86
N ALA A 99 19.17 1.82 -4.86
CA ALA A 99 20.38 2.60 -4.98
C ALA A 99 20.44 3.77 -3.97
N TRP A 100 19.31 4.48 -3.81
CA TRP A 100 19.32 5.84 -3.27
C TRP A 100 18.51 6.05 -1.99
N ALA A 101 17.67 5.11 -1.57
CA ALA A 101 16.82 5.28 -0.41
C ALA A 101 16.90 4.11 0.58
N ASP A 102 16.79 2.88 0.10
CA ASP A 102 16.86 1.68 0.92
C ASP A 102 17.67 0.59 0.22
N ARG A 103 18.93 0.46 0.63
CA ARG A 103 19.90 -0.47 0.06
C ARG A 103 19.61 -1.94 0.38
N GLU A 104 18.64 -2.22 1.24
CA GLU A 104 18.19 -3.57 1.47
C GLU A 104 17.52 -4.18 0.23
N TYR A 105 16.93 -3.35 -0.64
CA TYR A 105 16.30 -3.79 -1.89
C TYR A 105 17.28 -4.32 -2.93
N MET A 106 18.59 -4.11 -2.72
CA MET A 106 19.66 -4.71 -3.53
C MET A 106 20.52 -5.73 -2.77
N SER A 107 20.15 -6.07 -1.53
CA SER A 107 20.93 -6.95 -0.66
C SER A 107 20.43 -8.40 -0.73
N HIS A 108 21.25 -9.33 -1.22
CA HIS A 108 20.90 -10.75 -1.24
C HIS A 108 21.03 -11.46 0.12
N THR A 109 21.52 -10.77 1.16
CA THR A 109 21.77 -11.36 2.48
C THR A 109 20.68 -11.05 3.50
N ASP A 110 19.80 -10.09 3.20
CA ASP A 110 18.67 -9.71 4.05
C ASP A 110 17.38 -9.91 3.27
N ASP A 111 16.46 -10.70 3.85
CA ASP A 111 15.20 -11.08 3.19
C ASP A 111 14.06 -10.14 3.59
N TRP A 112 14.32 -9.17 4.48
CA TRP A 112 13.29 -8.37 5.10
C TRP A 112 12.48 -7.54 4.10
N SER A 113 13.13 -6.88 3.14
CA SER A 113 12.49 -6.16 2.03
C SER A 113 11.57 -7.08 1.22
N ARG A 114 12.02 -8.30 0.91
CA ARG A 114 11.19 -9.30 0.19
C ARG A 114 10.01 -9.77 1.02
N ILE A 115 10.17 -9.90 2.33
CA ILE A 115 9.08 -10.24 3.25
C ILE A 115 8.07 -9.10 3.30
N ILE A 116 8.51 -7.85 3.45
CA ILE A 116 7.66 -6.65 3.52
C ILE A 116 6.87 -6.43 2.22
N GLU A 117 7.49 -6.60 1.07
CA GLU A 117 6.79 -6.48 -0.22
C GLU A 117 5.91 -7.70 -0.50
N GLY A 118 6.34 -8.90 -0.09
CA GLY A 118 5.54 -10.11 -0.15
C GLY A 118 4.27 -10.03 0.70
N SER A 119 4.37 -9.53 1.93
CA SER A 119 3.21 -9.31 2.82
C SER A 119 2.33 -8.17 2.31
N HIS A 120 2.91 -7.10 1.76
CA HIS A 120 2.11 -6.02 1.17
C HIS A 120 1.31 -6.52 -0.05
N CYS A 121 1.95 -7.18 -1.01
CA CYS A 121 1.24 -7.77 -2.15
C CYS A 121 0.18 -8.80 -1.73
N SER A 122 0.52 -9.74 -0.85
CA SER A 122 -0.37 -10.87 -0.50
C SER A 122 -1.50 -10.50 0.47
N GLN A 123 -1.29 -9.52 1.34
CA GLN A 123 -2.28 -9.13 2.35
C GLN A 123 -2.89 -7.77 2.01
N CYS A 124 -2.07 -6.73 1.87
CA CYS A 124 -2.54 -5.37 1.70
C CYS A 124 -3.28 -5.19 0.38
N ALA A 125 -2.64 -5.51 -0.73
CA ALA A 125 -3.19 -5.34 -2.07
C ALA A 125 -4.33 -6.33 -2.37
N LEU A 126 -4.18 -7.60 -1.98
CA LEU A 126 -5.23 -8.61 -2.20
C LEU A 126 -6.51 -8.29 -1.43
N LEU A 127 -6.40 -7.88 -0.15
CA LEU A 127 -7.57 -7.48 0.64
C LEU A 127 -8.18 -6.17 0.13
N ALA A 128 -7.36 -5.23 -0.38
CA ALA A 128 -7.87 -4.02 -1.05
C ALA A 128 -8.66 -4.37 -2.32
N LEU A 129 -8.18 -5.32 -3.12
CA LEU A 129 -8.88 -5.84 -4.30
C LEU A 129 -10.21 -6.49 -3.90
N PHE A 130 -10.22 -7.36 -2.88
CA PHE A 130 -11.45 -7.95 -2.37
C PHE A 130 -12.42 -6.91 -1.83
N ALA A 131 -11.94 -5.85 -1.18
CA ALA A 131 -12.81 -4.75 -0.75
C ALA A 131 -13.52 -4.10 -1.95
N ILE A 132 -12.79 -3.77 -3.02
CA ILE A 132 -13.40 -3.25 -4.25
C ILE A 132 -14.43 -4.23 -4.84
N MET A 133 -14.10 -5.52 -4.92
CA MET A 133 -14.99 -6.55 -5.46
C MET A 133 -16.28 -6.70 -4.63
N TYR A 134 -16.17 -6.80 -3.30
CA TYR A 134 -17.34 -6.86 -2.42
C TYR A 134 -18.20 -5.61 -2.52
N LYS A 135 -17.58 -4.44 -2.68
CA LYS A 135 -18.32 -3.19 -2.88
C LYS A 135 -19.10 -3.21 -4.19
N LEU A 136 -18.51 -3.70 -5.28
CA LEU A 136 -19.18 -3.85 -6.58
C LEU A 136 -20.34 -4.84 -6.52
N TRP A 137 -20.19 -5.94 -5.77
CA TRP A 137 -21.26 -6.94 -5.56
C TRP A 137 -22.35 -6.50 -4.57
N GLY A 138 -22.26 -5.30 -4.01
CA GLY A 138 -23.23 -4.79 -3.03
C GLY A 138 -23.12 -5.42 -1.64
N ASN A 139 -22.06 -6.21 -1.37
CA ASN A 139 -21.83 -6.82 -0.07
C ASN A 139 -21.07 -5.85 0.86
N HIS A 140 -21.83 -4.95 1.50
CA HIS A 140 -21.25 -3.86 2.26
C HIS A 140 -20.44 -4.32 3.50
N ASN A 141 -20.92 -5.34 4.21
CA ASN A 141 -20.24 -5.85 5.40
C ASN A 141 -18.90 -6.48 5.04
N ASN A 142 -18.86 -7.32 4.00
CA ASN A 142 -17.60 -7.92 3.56
C ASN A 142 -16.63 -6.88 2.98
N TYR A 143 -17.15 -5.83 2.33
CA TYR A 143 -16.34 -4.68 1.95
C TYR A 143 -15.67 -4.03 3.17
N LEU A 144 -16.41 -3.76 4.25
CA LEU A 144 -15.86 -3.15 5.46
C LEU A 144 -14.84 -4.06 6.16
N ILE A 145 -15.09 -5.37 6.19
CA ILE A 145 -14.14 -6.36 6.74
C ILE A 145 -12.84 -6.37 5.93
N ALA A 146 -12.94 -6.53 4.61
CA ALA A 146 -11.77 -6.56 3.73
C ALA A 146 -11.00 -5.23 3.74
N LEU A 147 -11.72 -4.10 3.76
CA LEU A 147 -11.11 -2.77 3.89
C LEU A 147 -10.37 -2.63 5.23
N SER A 148 -11.00 -3.00 6.35
CA SER A 148 -10.39 -2.89 7.68
C SER A 148 -9.17 -3.78 7.80
N ALA A 149 -9.24 -5.00 7.27
CA ALA A 149 -8.10 -5.91 7.23
C ALA A 149 -6.97 -5.35 6.35
N SER A 150 -7.26 -4.88 5.14
CA SER A 150 -6.27 -4.25 4.25
C SER A 150 -5.59 -3.04 4.88
N MET A 151 -6.35 -2.11 5.47
CA MET A 151 -5.76 -0.92 6.12
C MET A 151 -4.96 -1.32 7.37
N GLY A 152 -5.46 -2.28 8.15
CA GLY A 152 -4.77 -2.78 9.34
C GLY A 152 -3.43 -3.45 8.99
N THR A 153 -3.40 -4.28 7.95
CA THR A 153 -2.16 -4.91 7.47
C THR A 153 -1.21 -3.89 6.87
N GLN A 154 -1.69 -2.89 6.11
CA GLN A 154 -0.84 -1.80 5.61
C GLN A 154 -0.18 -1.04 6.76
N LEU A 155 -0.98 -0.64 7.75
CA LEU A 155 -0.48 0.07 8.93
C LEU A 155 0.60 -0.74 9.66
N MET A 156 0.34 -2.02 9.90
CA MET A 156 1.31 -2.90 10.56
C MET A 156 2.58 -3.11 9.71
N ASN A 157 2.42 -3.32 8.41
CA ASN A 157 3.54 -3.54 7.49
C ASN A 157 4.47 -2.32 7.45
N SER A 158 3.91 -1.13 7.25
CA SER A 158 4.68 0.13 7.23
C SER A 158 5.26 0.47 8.60
N PHE A 159 4.58 0.13 9.69
CA PHE A 159 5.12 0.31 11.04
C PHE A 159 6.36 -0.56 11.25
N LEU A 160 6.27 -1.86 10.97
CA LEU A 160 7.40 -2.78 11.11
C LEU A 160 8.55 -2.38 10.19
N TYR A 161 8.25 -2.04 8.93
CA TYR A 161 9.24 -1.60 7.96
C TYR A 161 10.01 -0.35 8.44
N LEU A 162 9.31 0.73 8.81
CA LEU A 162 9.96 1.98 9.21
C LEU A 162 10.82 1.81 10.46
N PHE A 163 10.35 1.05 11.45
CA PHE A 163 11.12 0.82 12.67
C PHE A 163 12.34 -0.07 12.42
N ALA A 164 12.21 -1.11 11.59
CA ALA A 164 13.36 -1.91 11.17
C ALA A 164 14.39 -1.05 10.45
N TYR A 165 13.96 -0.22 9.50
CA TYR A 165 14.85 0.70 8.77
C TYR A 165 15.60 1.65 9.72
N PHE A 166 14.92 2.27 10.69
CA PHE A 166 15.58 3.16 11.67
C PHE A 166 16.56 2.43 12.60
N ILE A 167 16.38 1.13 12.84
CA ILE A 167 17.34 0.30 13.56
C ILE A 167 18.56 0.01 12.67
N GLN A 168 18.31 -0.40 11.43
CA GLN A 168 19.34 -0.70 10.42
C GLN A 168 20.25 0.51 10.15
N GLU A 169 19.72 1.74 10.15
CA GLU A 169 20.51 2.97 9.99
C GLU A 169 21.59 3.15 11.07
N ARG A 170 21.48 2.46 12.22
CA ARG A 170 22.41 2.54 13.35
C ARG A 170 23.40 1.39 13.40
N ASP A 171 23.21 0.36 12.58
CA ASP A 171 24.08 -0.82 12.53
C ASP A 171 25.14 -0.65 11.44
N GLN A 172 26.41 -0.59 11.85
CA GLN A 172 27.57 -0.41 10.94
C GLN A 172 27.72 -1.52 9.90
N GLN A 173 27.15 -2.70 10.14
CA GLN A 173 27.22 -3.83 9.21
C GLN A 173 26.06 -3.83 8.21
N ASN A 174 25.02 -3.03 8.44
CA ASN A 174 23.84 -3.02 7.58
C ASN A 174 24.06 -2.12 6.35
N PRO A 175 23.59 -2.52 5.14
CA PRO A 175 23.69 -1.69 3.95
C PRO A 175 23.04 -0.30 4.08
N ASN A 176 22.05 -0.15 4.98
CA ASN A 176 21.38 1.12 5.27
C ASN A 176 22.10 2.00 6.30
N TYR A 177 23.25 1.57 6.84
CA TYR A 177 23.99 2.34 7.85
C TYR A 177 24.20 3.79 7.43
N ASN A 178 23.82 4.72 8.31
CA ASN A 178 23.96 6.14 8.04
C ASN A 178 25.43 6.57 8.16
N ASN A 179 26.05 6.89 7.02
CA ASN A 179 27.45 7.29 6.95
C ASN A 179 27.69 8.33 5.84
N ALA A 180 28.93 8.78 5.65
CA ALA A 180 29.26 9.81 4.66
C ALA A 180 28.97 9.41 3.20
N ALA A 181 29.08 8.11 2.87
CA ALA A 181 28.84 7.58 1.52
C ALA A 181 27.36 7.24 1.26
N PHE A 182 26.56 7.05 2.32
CA PHE A 182 25.13 6.88 2.22
C PHE A 182 24.42 7.64 3.35
N PRO A 183 24.38 8.97 3.29
CA PRO A 183 23.87 9.77 4.40
C PRO A 183 22.33 9.80 4.39
N ALA A 184 21.72 9.75 5.56
CA ALA A 184 20.28 9.96 5.73
C ALA A 184 19.90 11.46 5.73
N GLY A 185 20.79 12.30 6.26
CA GLY A 185 20.51 13.71 6.52
C GLY A 185 19.51 13.91 7.67
N ASN A 186 19.12 15.16 7.93
CA ASN A 186 18.08 15.42 8.91
C ASN A 186 16.72 15.00 8.34
N TYR A 187 15.90 14.30 9.13
CA TYR A 187 14.56 13.87 8.71
C TYR A 187 14.53 13.14 7.34
N LEU A 188 15.56 12.33 7.04
CA LEU A 188 15.67 11.56 5.78
C LEU A 188 15.74 12.43 4.52
N GLU A 189 16.14 13.70 4.60
CA GLU A 189 16.19 14.62 3.45
C GLU A 189 17.11 14.15 2.32
N LYS A 190 18.14 13.33 2.62
CA LYS A 190 19.05 12.75 1.63
C LYS A 190 18.61 11.38 1.13
N ARG A 191 17.54 10.82 1.71
CA ARG A 191 16.88 9.57 1.31
C ARG A 191 15.38 9.84 1.13
N SER A 192 15.06 10.89 0.37
CA SER A 192 13.72 11.49 0.33
C SER A 192 12.62 10.54 -0.13
N PHE A 193 12.96 9.46 -0.83
CA PHE A 193 11.99 8.45 -1.22
C PHE A 193 11.37 7.70 -0.02
N MET A 194 12.05 7.67 1.14
CA MET A 194 11.51 7.10 2.38
C MET A 194 10.22 7.78 2.85
N TRP A 195 9.95 9.02 2.43
CA TRP A 195 8.71 9.71 2.74
C TRP A 195 7.47 9.02 2.14
N VAL A 196 7.65 8.24 1.07
CA VAL A 196 6.59 7.39 0.51
C VAL A 196 6.14 6.37 1.56
N ASN A 197 7.07 5.74 2.29
CA ASN A 197 6.74 4.78 3.36
C ASN A 197 6.07 5.43 4.57
N ILE A 198 6.45 6.67 4.91
CA ILE A 198 5.74 7.45 5.92
C ILE A 198 4.28 7.69 5.49
N PHE A 199 4.05 7.95 4.19
CA PHE A 199 2.69 8.10 3.66
C PHE A 199 1.90 6.78 3.73
N TRP A 200 2.55 5.65 3.45
CA TRP A 200 1.98 4.30 3.62
C TRP A 200 1.62 3.97 5.08
N LEU A 201 2.21 4.64 6.07
CA LEU A 201 1.78 4.56 7.47
C LEU A 201 0.58 5.47 7.77
N ILE A 202 0.64 6.73 7.31
CA ILE A 202 -0.35 7.78 7.67
C ILE A 202 -1.72 7.51 7.04
N MET A 203 -1.75 7.09 5.78
CA MET A 203 -2.99 6.93 5.02
C MET A 203 -3.92 5.82 5.54
N PRO A 204 -3.45 4.58 5.81
CA PRO A 204 -4.30 3.57 6.42
C PRO A 204 -4.77 4.00 7.82
N PHE A 205 -3.90 4.65 8.62
CA PHE A 205 -4.30 5.21 9.92
C PHE A 205 -5.43 6.23 9.76
N PHE A 206 -5.32 7.16 8.82
CA PHE A 206 -6.35 8.14 8.52
C PHE A 206 -7.67 7.47 8.10
N ILE A 207 -7.63 6.49 7.20
CA ILE A 207 -8.82 5.78 6.71
C ILE A 207 -9.50 5.01 7.84
N ILE A 208 -8.74 4.28 8.67
CA ILE A 208 -9.29 3.57 9.83
C ILE A 208 -10.03 4.55 10.75
N ASN A 209 -9.39 5.66 11.10
CA ASN A 209 -10.01 6.67 11.97
C ASN A 209 -11.26 7.29 11.34
N TYR A 210 -11.25 7.58 10.03
CA TYR A 210 -12.41 8.09 9.32
C TYR A 210 -13.62 7.16 9.46
N TYR A 211 -13.44 5.85 9.23
CA TYR A 211 -14.53 4.88 9.33
C TYR A 211 -14.99 4.62 10.77
N LEU A 212 -14.06 4.59 11.74
CA LEU A 212 -14.41 4.48 13.16
C LEU A 212 -15.29 5.68 13.60
N ILE A 213 -14.87 6.90 13.26
CA ILE A 213 -15.61 8.12 13.63
C ILE A 213 -16.95 8.21 12.90
N SER A 214 -17.01 7.86 11.61
CA SER A 214 -18.28 7.89 10.85
C SER A 214 -19.29 6.91 11.42
N ASN A 215 -18.85 5.73 11.86
CA ASN A 215 -19.73 4.71 12.43
C ASN A 215 -20.29 5.14 13.80
N ILE A 216 -19.48 5.80 14.64
CA ILE A 216 -19.95 6.37 15.92
C ILE A 216 -21.02 7.45 15.70
N LYS A 217 -20.87 8.28 14.66
CA LYS A 217 -21.88 9.31 14.35
C LYS A 217 -23.18 8.69 13.85
N SER A 218 -23.11 7.57 13.13
CA SER A 218 -24.30 6.86 12.66
C SER A 218 -25.08 6.22 13.82
N SER A 219 -24.41 5.63 14.79
CA SER A 219 -25.05 5.00 15.96
C SER A 219 -25.66 5.99 16.95
N LYS A 220 -25.24 7.27 16.90
CA LYS A 220 -25.78 8.35 17.74
C LYS A 220 -26.98 9.08 17.12
N LYS A 221 -27.42 8.74 15.91
CA LYS A 221 -28.66 9.32 15.36
C LYS A 221 -29.86 8.75 16.13
N PRO A 222 -30.79 9.59 16.63
CA PRO A 222 -31.95 9.10 17.35
C PRO A 222 -32.86 8.33 16.38
N GLY A 223 -33.08 7.05 16.66
CA GLY A 223 -33.93 6.15 15.86
C GLY A 223 -33.38 4.73 15.64
N TYR A 224 -32.15 4.42 16.06
CA TYR A 224 -31.62 3.05 16.08
C TYR A 224 -30.97 2.78 17.44
N SER A 225 -31.77 2.43 18.44
CA SER A 225 -31.21 1.87 19.67
C SER A 225 -30.98 0.37 19.45
N LEU A 226 -29.73 -0.08 19.61
CA LEU A 226 -29.39 -1.51 19.68
C LEU A 226 -30.17 -2.25 20.81
N MET A 227 -30.80 -1.49 21.70
CA MET A 227 -31.59 -1.98 22.83
C MET A 227 -33.05 -2.30 22.45
N GLU A 228 -33.60 -1.72 21.38
CA GLU A 228 -34.95 -2.04 20.91
C GLU A 228 -34.97 -3.37 20.16
N ASP A 229 -33.98 -3.65 19.30
CA ASP A 229 -33.85 -4.94 18.59
C ASP A 229 -33.65 -6.13 19.56
N TYR A 230 -32.87 -5.94 20.64
CA TYR A 230 -32.65 -7.01 21.62
C TYR A 230 -33.93 -7.33 22.41
N ASN A 231 -34.76 -6.32 22.69
CA ASN A 231 -36.02 -6.50 23.41
C ASN A 231 -37.17 -6.99 22.50
N GLU A 232 -37.14 -6.71 21.20
CA GLU A 232 -38.05 -7.32 20.23
C GLU A 232 -37.69 -8.79 19.94
N GLN A 233 -36.40 -9.13 19.82
CA GLN A 233 -35.98 -10.52 19.59
C GLN A 233 -36.37 -11.44 20.77
N ILE A 234 -36.26 -10.97 22.02
CA ILE A 234 -36.68 -11.76 23.20
C ILE A 234 -38.20 -12.00 23.23
N LYS A 235 -39.01 -11.11 22.65
CA LYS A 235 -40.47 -11.30 22.56
C LYS A 235 -40.90 -12.31 21.50
N THR A 236 -40.01 -12.64 20.56
CA THR A 236 -40.30 -13.56 19.44
C THR A 236 -39.78 -14.98 19.62
N ILE A 237 -39.11 -15.29 20.74
CA ILE A 237 -38.73 -16.67 21.06
C ILE A 237 -39.98 -17.40 21.55
N PRO A 238 -40.48 -18.43 20.84
CA PRO A 238 -41.59 -19.23 21.33
C PRO A 238 -41.16 -19.91 22.64
N THR A 239 -41.97 -19.76 23.68
CA THR A 239 -41.80 -20.39 25.01
C THR A 239 -41.82 -21.92 24.99
N ASP A 240 -41.97 -22.55 23.82
CA ASP A 240 -42.19 -23.98 23.66
C ASP A 240 -40.88 -24.80 23.60
N LEU A 241 -39.71 -24.16 23.73
CA LEU A 241 -38.41 -24.84 23.65
C LEU A 241 -37.77 -25.22 25.00
N TYR A 242 -38.51 -25.14 26.11
CA TYR A 242 -38.00 -25.49 27.45
C TYR A 242 -38.51 -26.81 28.04
N LEU A 243 -39.12 -27.68 27.23
CA LEU A 243 -39.49 -29.03 27.65
C LEU A 243 -39.17 -30.05 26.56
N LEU A 244 -37.91 -30.50 26.52
CA LEU A 244 -37.49 -31.84 26.09
C LEU A 244 -36.10 -32.14 26.68
#